data_AF-A0A1N6FES4-F1
#
_entry.id   AF-A0A1N6FES4-F1
#
_cell.length_a   1.000
_cell.length_b   1.000
_cell.length_c   1.000
_cell.angle_alpha   90.00
_cell.angle_beta   90.00
_cell.angle_gamma   90.00
#
_symmetry.space_group_name_H-M   'P 1'
#
loop_
_entity.id
_entity.type
_entity.pdbx_description
1 polymer ?
#
loop_
_entity_poly.entity_id
_entity_poly.type
_entity_poly.pdbx_seq_one_letter_code
_entity_poly.pdbx_strand_id
1 'polypeptide(L)' 'MTQLRPVTANDQWLNQIFAAKSVQTGGVVRRQVEDVDRKIGRAALELEVRRRGFHLVEAGGQYIVICTRAPLRVLV' A
#
# COMPACT_ATOMS: atom_id res chain seq x y z
N MET A 1 19.94 14.29 16.42
CA MET A 1 19.94 14.73 15.01
C MET A 1 19.23 13.67 14.18
N THR A 2 17.97 13.92 13.81
CA THR A 2 17.17 12.96 13.04
C THR A 2 17.69 12.95 11.61
N GLN A 3 18.45 11.90 11.26
CA GLN A 3 18.92 11.65 9.90
C GLN A 3 17.71 11.46 8.98
N LEU A 4 17.43 12.46 8.17
CA LEU A 4 16.50 12.38 7.04
C LEU A 4 17.09 11.39 6.03
N ARG A 5 16.53 10.18 5.96
CA ARG A 5 16.85 9.23 4.89
C ARG A 5 16.56 9.90 3.53
N PRO A 6 17.44 9.78 2.53
CA PRO A 6 17.15 10.23 1.17
C PRO A 6 15.89 9.51 0.68
N VAL A 7 14.89 10.28 0.22
CA VAL A 7 13.69 9.71 -0.41
C VAL A 7 14.15 8.97 -1.66
N THR A 8 14.08 7.65 -1.63
CA THR A 8 14.43 6.83 -2.80
C THR A 8 13.28 6.91 -3.81
N ALA A 9 13.56 6.62 -5.10
CA ALA A 9 12.52 6.56 -6.13
C ALA A 9 11.35 5.62 -5.75
N ASN A 10 11.63 4.59 -4.94
CA ASN A 10 10.65 3.66 -4.40
C ASN A 10 9.69 4.30 -3.39
N ASP A 11 10.19 5.22 -2.57
CA ASP A 11 9.37 5.98 -1.63
C ASP A 11 8.42 6.94 -2.37
N GLN A 12 8.85 7.48 -3.51
CA GLN A 12 8.02 8.36 -4.33
C GLN A 12 6.86 7.60 -4.99
N TRP A 13 7.11 6.38 -5.48
CA TRP A 13 6.06 5.52 -6.02
C TRP A 13 5.06 5.08 -4.94
N LEU A 14 5.55 4.69 -3.76
CA LEU A 14 4.72 4.39 -2.59
C LEU A 14 3.86 5.60 -2.19
N ASN A 15 4.46 6.78 -2.10
CA ASN A 15 3.73 8.00 -1.79
C ASN A 15 2.68 8.32 -2.85
N GLN A 16 2.94 8.09 -4.13
CA GLN A 16 1.96 8.27 -5.20
C GLN A 16 0.78 7.28 -5.10
N ILE A 17 1.03 6.01 -4.75
CA ILE A 17 -0.05 5.04 -4.49
C ILE A 17 -0.99 5.58 -3.42
N PHE A 18 -0.41 6.17 -2.36
CA PHE A 18 -1.14 6.60 -1.19
C PHE A 18 -1.53 8.09 -1.16
N ALA A 19 -1.19 8.86 -2.20
CA ALA A 19 -1.55 10.28 -2.33
C ALA A 19 -2.95 10.50 -2.92
N ALA A 20 -3.60 9.44 -3.39
CA ALA A 20 -4.93 9.52 -3.97
C ALA A 20 -5.99 9.89 -2.91
N LYS A 21 -6.98 10.73 -3.30
CA LYS A 21 -8.13 11.10 -2.46
C LYS A 21 -8.85 9.89 -1.85
N SER A 22 -8.88 8.76 -2.56
CA SER A 22 -9.47 7.51 -2.08
C SER A 22 -8.88 7.04 -0.75
N VAL A 23 -7.61 7.33 -0.47
CA VAL A 23 -6.95 6.95 0.79
C VAL A 23 -7.48 7.77 1.97
N GLN A 24 -7.87 9.02 1.72
CA GLN A 24 -8.39 9.92 2.75
C GLN A 24 -9.85 9.59 3.13
N THR A 25 -10.59 8.93 2.23
CA THR A 25 -12.01 8.60 2.43
C THR A 25 -12.27 7.12 2.71
N GLY A 26 -11.25 6.30 2.93
CA GLY A 26 -11.41 4.87 3.21
C GLY A 26 -11.64 3.98 1.99
N GLY A 27 -11.21 4.43 0.81
CA GLY A 27 -11.32 3.71 -0.46
C GLY A 27 -10.35 2.54 -0.61
N VAL A 28 -10.31 1.99 -1.82
CA VAL A 28 -9.52 0.81 -2.17
C VAL A 28 -8.50 1.17 -3.26
N VAL A 29 -7.27 0.69 -3.10
CA VAL A 29 -6.20 0.83 -4.09
C VAL A 29 -5.85 -0.55 -4.64
N ARG A 30 -5.75 -0.67 -5.97
CA ARG A 30 -5.42 -1.94 -6.64
C ARG A 30 -4.12 -1.80 -7.42
N ARG A 31 -3.25 -2.82 -7.34
CA ARG A 31 -1.98 -2.90 -8.07
C ARG A 31 -1.70 -4.33 -8.52
N GLN A 32 -1.11 -4.46 -9.70
CA GLN A 32 -0.60 -5.73 -10.22
C GLN A 32 0.53 -6.22 -9.31
N VAL A 33 0.51 -7.50 -8.93
CA VAL A 33 1.57 -8.13 -8.10
C VAL A 33 2.93 -7.98 -8.79
N GLU A 34 3.00 -8.31 -10.08
CA GLU A 34 4.24 -8.20 -10.87
C GLU A 34 4.81 -6.78 -10.89
N ASP A 35 3.95 -5.76 -10.95
CA ASP A 35 4.38 -4.36 -10.98
C ASP A 35 4.91 -3.91 -9.61
N VAL A 36 4.26 -4.34 -8.52
CA VAL A 36 4.73 -4.10 -7.16
C VAL A 36 6.07 -4.76 -6.93
N ASP A 37 6.19 -6.04 -7.31
CA ASP A 37 7.41 -6.81 -7.08
C ASP A 37 8.59 -6.25 -7.87
N ARG A 38 8.36 -5.83 -9.12
CA ARG A 38 9.41 -5.18 -9.94
C ARG A 38 9.83 -3.81 -9.43
N LYS A 39 8.94 -3.04 -8.80
CA LYS A 39 9.21 -1.64 -8.43
C LYS A 39 9.71 -1.47 -7.00
N ILE A 40 8.97 -2.01 -6.04
CA ILE A 40 9.23 -1.77 -4.60
C ILE A 40 9.43 -3.07 -3.82
N GLY A 41 9.00 -4.20 -4.38
CA GLY A 41 8.94 -5.47 -3.67
C GLY A 41 7.75 -5.55 -2.71
N ARG A 42 7.16 -6.74 -2.58
CA ARG A 42 6.10 -7.04 -1.62
C ARG A 42 6.38 -6.56 -0.19
N ALA A 43 7.60 -6.78 0.33
CA ALA A 43 7.95 -6.44 1.70
C ALA A 43 7.81 -4.93 2.01
N ALA A 44 8.17 -4.07 1.04
CA ALA A 44 8.02 -2.62 1.20
C ALA A 44 6.55 -2.20 1.23
N LEU A 45 5.72 -2.81 0.37
CA LEU A 45 4.28 -2.59 0.37
C LEU A 45 3.64 -3.03 1.69
N GLU A 46 3.96 -4.24 2.17
CA GLU A 46 3.45 -4.76 3.44
C GLU A 46 3.81 -3.86 4.62
N LEU A 47 5.07 -3.41 4.69
CA LEU A 47 5.52 -2.52 5.74
C LEU A 47 4.72 -1.22 5.77
N GLU A 48 4.51 -0.60 4.60
CA GLU A 48 3.80 0.68 4.52
C GLU A 48 2.30 0.54 4.83
N VAL A 49 1.67 -0.55 4.36
CA VAL A 49 0.27 -0.87 4.69
C VAL A 49 0.12 -1.04 6.20
N ARG A 50 1.00 -1.83 6.83
CA ARG A 50 1.01 -2.05 8.28
C ARG A 50 1.19 -0.74 9.05
N ARG A 51 2.15 0.10 8.61
CA ARG A 51 2.44 1.40 9.24
C ARG A 51 1.21 2.34 9.23
N ARG A 52 0.36 2.26 8.21
CA ARG A 52 -0.86 3.07 8.08
C ARG A 52 -2.07 2.46 8.81
N GLY A 53 -1.97 1.21 9.25
CA GLY A 53 -3.06 0.44 9.84
C GLY A 53 -4.12 0.03 8.82
N PHE A 54 -3.71 -0.15 7.57
CA PHE A 54 -4.58 -0.59 6.48
C PHE A 54 -4.53 -2.10 6.30
N HIS A 55 -5.38 -2.63 5.42
CA HIS A 55 -5.42 -4.05 5.07
C HIS A 55 -4.89 -4.27 3.67
N LEU A 56 -4.05 -5.29 3.49
CA LEU A 56 -3.58 -5.75 2.17
C LEU A 56 -4.14 -7.14 1.93
N VAL A 57 -4.76 -7.32 0.77
CA VAL A 57 -5.27 -8.62 0.27
C VAL A 57 -4.65 -8.90 -1.08
N GLU A 58 -4.29 -10.15 -1.33
CA GLU A 58 -3.85 -10.62 -2.64
C GLU A 58 -4.97 -11.45 -3.28
N ALA A 59 -5.37 -11.11 -4.51
CA ALA A 59 -6.41 -11.83 -5.24
C ALA A 59 -6.19 -11.72 -6.75
N GLY A 60 -6.11 -12.86 -7.45
CA GLY A 60 -6.02 -12.90 -8.91
C GLY A 60 -4.86 -12.08 -9.49
N GLY A 61 -3.67 -12.19 -8.89
CA GLY A 61 -2.49 -11.43 -9.30
C GLY A 61 -2.56 -9.93 -8.99
N GLN A 62 -3.53 -9.48 -8.19
CA GLN A 62 -3.62 -8.11 -7.69
C GLN A 62 -3.34 -8.05 -6.19
N TYR A 63 -2.59 -7.04 -5.79
CA TYR A 63 -2.66 -6.48 -4.45
C TYR A 63 -3.81 -5.48 -4.36
N ILE A 64 -4.65 -5.66 -3.34
CA ILE A 64 -5.80 -4.83 -3.00
C ILE A 64 -5.54 -4.25 -1.61
N VAL A 65 -5.27 -2.95 -1.54
CA VAL A 65 -5.11 -2.23 -0.28
C VAL A 65 -6.43 -1.56 0.08
N ILE A 66 -7.00 -1.93 1.21
CA ILE A 66 -8.23 -1.34 1.75
C ILE A 66 -7.80 -0.29 2.79
N CYS A 67 -7.99 0.98 2.46
CA CYS A 67 -7.49 2.12 3.24
C CYS A 67 -8.35 2.43 4.48
N THR A 68 -8.76 1.40 5.22
CA THR A 68 -9.52 1.52 6.47
C THR A 68 -8.75 0.88 7.61
N ARG A 69 -8.93 1.43 8.82
CA ARG A 69 -8.44 0.84 10.08
C ARG A 69 -9.49 -0.04 10.75
N ALA A 70 -10.74 0.00 10.27
CA ALA A 70 -11.80 -0.84 10.77
C ALA A 70 -11.53 -2.32 10.43
N PRO A 71 -12.09 -3.29 11.17
CA PRO A 71 -11.95 -4.70 10.86
C PRO A 71 -12.42 -5.03 9.44
N LEU A 72 -11.68 -5.92 8.76
CA LEU A 72 -12.08 -6.46 7.47
C LEU A 72 -12.94 -7.72 7.68
N ARG A 73 -14.06 -7.82 6.96
CA ARG A 73 -14.88 -9.04 6.89
C ARG A 73 -14.96 -9.51 5.44
N VAL A 74 -14.56 -10.76 5.21
CA VAL A 74 -14.82 -11.47 3.96
C VAL A 74 -16.18 -12.17 4.12
N LEU A 75 -17.11 -11.92 3.21
CA LEU A 75 -18.50 -12.35 3.36
C LEU A 75 -18.78 -13.76 2.84
N VAL A 76 -17.96 -14.25 1.91
CA VAL A 76 -18.09 -15.53 1.22
C VAL A 76 -16.76 -16.25 1.11
#